data_AF-A0A536XZB8-F1
#
_entry.id   AF-A0A536XZB8-F1
#
_cell.length_a   1.000
_cell.length_b   1.000
_cell.length_c   1.000
_cell.angle_alpha   90.00
_cell.angle_beta   90.00
_cell.angle_gamma   90.00
#
_symmetry.space_group_name_H-M   'P 1'
#
loop_
_entity.id
_entity.type
_entity.pdbx_description
1 polymer ?
#
loop_
_entity_poly.entity_id
_entity_poly.type
_entity_poly.pdbx_seq_one_letter_code
_entity_poly.pdbx_strand_id
1 'polypeptide(L)'
;EGLYYVRRKLTSLQHAVLPLLEAVGKLYGGRVPQVCSGLQDYYRDVYDHLVRINQNINSQRDTVTTAIQVNVAMITFGETEVTKRLAAWGALIAVPTFIASVYGMNFVEMPELKWTFGYPMALGLMAAINAYLWIRFRKAGWL
;
A
#
# COMPACT_ATOMS: atom_id res chain seq x y z
N GLU A 1 -9.47 -7.02 -9.62
CA GLU A 1 -10.51 -6.71 -10.63
C GLU A 1 -11.92 -6.59 -10.05
N GLY A 2 -12.38 -7.50 -9.19
CA GLY A 2 -13.74 -7.45 -8.61
C GLY A 2 -14.11 -6.15 -7.88
N LEU A 3 -13.21 -5.58 -7.06
CA LEU A 3 -13.44 -4.31 -6.37
C LEU A 3 -13.66 -3.14 -7.34
N TYR A 4 -12.90 -3.09 -8.44
CA TYR A 4 -13.05 -2.06 -9.47
C TYR A 4 -14.38 -2.19 -10.22
N TYR A 5 -14.83 -3.43 -10.48
CA TYR A 5 -16.13 -3.69 -11.07
C TYR A 5 -17.27 -3.20 -10.16
N VAL A 6 -17.21 -3.49 -8.86
CA VAL A 6 -18.20 -3.02 -7.88
C VAL A 6 -18.21 -1.50 -7.82
N ARG A 7 -17.04 -0.85 -7.73
CA ARG A 7 -16.93 0.61 -7.77
C ARG A 7 -17.58 1.21 -9.01
N ARG A 8 -17.36 0.61 -10.19
CA ARG A 8 -17.98 1.06 -11.45
C ARG A 8 -19.50 0.93 -11.42
N LYS A 9 -20.03 -0.20 -10.93
CA LYS A 9 -21.49 -0.39 -10.77
C LYS A 9 -22.09 0.63 -9.80
N LEU A 10 -21.46 0.89 -8.66
CA LEU A 10 -21.94 1.88 -7.69
C LEU A 10 -21.98 3.30 -8.28
N THR A 11 -20.97 3.69 -9.05
CA THR A 11 -20.98 4.97 -9.77
C THR A 11 -22.10 5.03 -10.82
N SER A 12 -22.37 3.93 -11.53
CA SER A 12 -23.49 3.86 -12.47
C SER A 12 -24.85 4.01 -11.78
N LEU A 13 -25.03 3.37 -10.61
CA LEU A 13 -26.24 3.52 -9.81
C LEU A 13 -26.41 4.96 -9.31
N GLN A 14 -25.34 5.60 -8.86
CA GLN A 14 -25.38 6.99 -8.43
C GLN A 14 -25.82 7.94 -9.55
N HIS A 15 -25.28 7.76 -10.76
CA HIS A 15 -25.68 8.56 -11.92
C HIS A 15 -27.16 8.37 -12.30
N ALA A 16 -27.79 7.24 -11.94
CA ALA A 16 -29.22 7.03 -12.12
C ALA A 16 -30.05 7.62 -10.98
N VAL A 17 -29.58 7.52 -9.73
CA VAL A 17 -30.31 7.96 -8.53
C VAL A 17 -30.34 9.48 -8.37
N LEU A 18 -29.24 10.18 -8.68
CA LEU A 18 -29.16 11.65 -8.57
C LEU A 18 -30.23 12.40 -9.40
N PRO A 19 -30.40 12.14 -10.71
CA PRO A 19 -31.44 12.82 -11.48
C PRO A 19 -32.86 12.43 -11.04
N LEU A 20 -33.06 11.22 -10.52
CA LEU A 20 -34.34 10.81 -9.93
C LEU A 20 -34.65 11.61 -8.65
N LEU A 21 -33.64 11.83 -7.80
CA LEU A 21 -33.76 12.69 -6.61
C LEU A 21 -34.22 14.10 -6.97
N GLU A 22 -33.61 14.70 -7.99
CA GLU A 22 -33.98 16.03 -8.47
C GLU A 22 -35.38 16.07 -9.10
N ALA A 23 -35.74 15.04 -9.88
CA ALA A 23 -37.05 14.95 -10.52
C ALA A 23 -38.17 14.76 -9.49
N VAL A 24 -38.02 13.80 -8.57
CA VAL A 24 -39.01 13.54 -7.51
C VAL A 24 -39.06 14.71 -6.51
N GLY A 25 -37.93 15.37 -6.25
CA GLY A 25 -37.87 16.62 -5.47
C GLY A 25 -38.79 17.73 -5.98
N LYS A 26 -39.10 17.75 -7.28
CA LYS A 26 -40.03 18.73 -7.88
C LYS A 26 -41.50 18.29 -7.77
N LEU A 27 -41.78 17.04 -7.41
CA LEU A 27 -43.12 16.44 -7.33
C LEU A 27 -43.74 16.51 -5.94
N TYR A 28 -42.99 16.92 -4.92
CA TYR A 28 -43.53 17.28 -3.61
C TYR A 28 -42.97 18.65 -3.19
N GLY A 29 -43.85 19.58 -2.77
CA GLY A 29 -43.44 20.96 -2.40
C GLY A 29 -44.27 22.07 -3.06
N GLY A 30 -43.76 23.31 -3.03
CA GLY A 30 -44.58 24.51 -3.23
C GLY A 30 -45.17 24.77 -4.62
N ARG A 31 -44.55 24.27 -5.71
CA ARG A 31 -45.07 24.41 -7.10
C ARG A 31 -45.22 23.03 -7.74
N VAL A 32 -46.11 22.21 -7.17
CA VAL A 32 -46.46 20.91 -7.75
C VAL A 32 -47.48 21.05 -8.89
N PRO A 33 -47.39 20.24 -9.95
CA PRO A 33 -48.42 20.14 -10.98
C PRO A 33 -49.78 19.79 -10.35
N GLN A 34 -50.87 20.36 -10.90
CA GLN A 34 -52.25 20.12 -10.41
C GLN A 34 -52.59 18.62 -10.29
N VAL A 35 -52.05 17.79 -11.17
CA VAL A 35 -52.21 16.32 -11.20
C VAL A 35 -51.64 15.64 -9.93
N CYS A 36 -50.65 16.25 -9.28
CA CYS A 36 -49.95 15.69 -8.11
C CYS A 36 -50.42 16.27 -6.77
N SER A 37 -51.39 17.19 -6.78
CA SER A 37 -51.81 17.96 -5.60
C SER A 37 -52.29 17.10 -4.42
N GLY A 38 -52.79 15.88 -4.66
CA GLY A 38 -53.22 14.92 -3.62
C GLY A 38 -52.29 13.72 -3.38
N LEU A 39 -51.15 13.61 -4.08
CA LEU A 39 -50.21 12.48 -3.99
C LEU A 39 -48.86 12.86 -3.37
N GLN A 40 -48.77 14.05 -2.78
CA GLN A 40 -47.51 14.64 -2.31
C GLN A 40 -46.82 13.79 -1.23
N ASP A 41 -47.58 13.16 -0.34
CA ASP A 41 -47.03 12.30 0.71
C ASP A 41 -46.39 11.02 0.14
N TYR A 42 -46.97 10.45 -0.93
CA TYR A 42 -46.38 9.32 -1.65
C TYR A 42 -45.08 9.70 -2.36
N TYR A 43 -45.05 10.87 -3.01
CA TYR A 43 -43.82 11.37 -3.66
C TYR A 43 -42.72 11.72 -2.64
N ARG A 44 -43.10 12.21 -1.46
CA ARG A 44 -42.17 12.43 -0.36
C ARG A 44 -41.55 11.11 0.12
N ASP A 45 -42.35 10.07 0.30
CA ASP A 45 -41.83 8.75 0.71
C ASP A 45 -40.85 8.18 -0.34
N VAL A 46 -41.18 8.30 -1.63
CA VAL A 46 -40.25 7.91 -2.71
C VAL A 46 -38.97 8.73 -2.67
N TYR A 47 -39.05 10.03 -2.42
CA TYR A 47 -37.87 10.88 -2.26
C TYR A 47 -37.00 10.43 -1.10
N ASP A 48 -37.60 10.18 0.07
CA ASP A 48 -36.88 9.73 1.27
C ASP A 48 -36.19 8.39 1.03
N HIS A 49 -36.84 7.48 0.30
CA HIS A 49 -36.22 6.23 -0.15
C HIS A 49 -35.03 6.47 -1.08
N LEU A 50 -35.13 7.39 -2.05
CA LEU A 50 -34.02 7.73 -2.94
C LEU A 50 -32.85 8.38 -2.19
N VAL A 51 -33.12 9.24 -1.20
CA VAL A 51 -32.09 9.81 -0.31
C VAL A 51 -31.35 8.70 0.42
N ARG A 52 -32.08 7.76 1.02
CA ARG A 52 -31.49 6.62 1.74
C ARG A 52 -30.64 5.75 0.83
N ILE A 53 -31.11 5.47 -0.39
CA ILE A 53 -30.34 4.71 -1.38
C ILE A 53 -29.06 5.44 -1.75
N ASN A 54 -29.11 6.76 -1.98
CA ASN A 54 -27.92 7.55 -2.30
C ASN A 54 -26.88 7.54 -1.17
N GLN A 55 -27.34 7.64 0.09
CA GLN A 55 -26.47 7.52 1.26
C GLN A 55 -25.81 6.13 1.35
N ASN A 56 -26.58 5.07 1.11
CA ASN A 56 -26.05 3.70 1.08
C ASN A 56 -25.02 3.49 -0.04
N ILE A 57 -25.27 4.03 -1.24
CA ILE A 57 -24.33 3.97 -2.36
C ILE A 57 -23.01 4.67 -1.98
N ASN A 58 -23.08 5.85 -1.36
CA ASN A 58 -21.88 6.57 -0.93
C ASN A 58 -21.08 5.77 0.11
N SER A 59 -21.75 5.24 1.15
CA SER A 59 -21.10 4.41 2.17
C SER A 59 -20.42 3.17 1.59
N GLN A 60 -21.06 2.51 0.61
CA GLN A 60 -20.47 1.37 -0.09
C GLN A 60 -19.26 1.79 -0.95
N ARG A 61 -19.31 2.94 -1.62
CA ARG A 61 -18.17 3.47 -2.40
C ARG A 61 -16.97 3.76 -1.51
N ASP A 62 -17.20 4.33 -0.34
CA ASP A 62 -16.15 4.59 0.65
C ASP A 62 -15.53 3.28 1.12
N THR A 63 -16.35 2.30 1.49
CA THR A 63 -15.89 0.96 1.89
C THR A 63 -15.05 0.28 0.81
N VAL A 64 -15.49 0.33 -0.44
CA VAL A 64 -14.73 -0.23 -1.58
C VAL A 64 -13.42 0.52 -1.79
N THR A 65 -13.41 1.84 -1.60
CA THR A 65 -12.19 2.65 -1.71
C THR A 65 -11.20 2.31 -0.62
N THR A 66 -11.65 2.16 0.64
CA THR A 66 -10.81 1.67 1.74
C THR A 66 -10.27 0.27 1.45
N ALA A 67 -11.07 -0.65 0.92
CA ALA A 67 -10.61 -2.00 0.56
C ALA A 67 -9.52 -1.97 -0.54
N ILE A 68 -9.66 -1.11 -1.55
CA ILE A 68 -8.62 -0.92 -2.58
C ILE A 68 -7.34 -0.38 -1.94
N GLN A 69 -7.44 0.63 -1.07
CA GLN A 69 -6.28 1.21 -0.38
C GLN A 69 -5.56 0.18 0.48
N VAL A 70 -6.29 -0.66 1.22
CA VAL A 70 -5.71 -1.75 2.02
C VAL A 70 -5.00 -2.77 1.13
N ASN A 71 -5.60 -3.13 -0.01
CA ASN A 71 -4.97 -4.07 -0.95
C ASN A 71 -3.64 -3.51 -1.49
N VAL A 72 -3.61 -2.23 -1.89
CA VAL A 72 -2.38 -1.55 -2.31
C VAL A 72 -1.35 -1.54 -1.17
N ALA A 73 -1.75 -1.20 0.06
CA ALA A 73 -0.86 -1.20 1.21
C ALA A 73 -0.25 -2.58 1.47
N MET A 74 -1.03 -3.67 1.37
CA MET A 74 -0.52 -5.03 1.51
C MET A 74 0.52 -5.38 0.44
N ILE A 75 0.30 -4.97 -0.82
CA ILE A 75 1.28 -5.17 -1.90
C ILE A 75 2.58 -4.42 -1.57
N THR A 76 2.48 -3.16 -1.17
CA THR A 76 3.65 -2.34 -0.80
C THR A 76 4.39 -2.90 0.41
N PHE A 77 3.69 -3.47 1.39
CA PHE A 77 4.34 -4.15 2.53
C PHE A 77 5.15 -5.35 2.07
N GLY A 78 4.62 -6.17 1.16
CA GLY A 78 5.35 -7.29 0.56
C GLY A 78 6.60 -6.84 -0.21
N GLU A 79 6.48 -5.82 -1.07
CA GLU A 79 7.63 -5.26 -1.80
C GLU A 79 8.71 -4.69 -0.88
N THR A 80 8.29 -4.04 0.21
CA THR A 80 9.22 -3.52 1.22
C THR A 80 9.99 -4.66 1.89
N GLU A 81 9.33 -5.78 2.18
CA GLU A 81 9.98 -6.96 2.75
C GLU A 81 10.98 -7.58 1.77
N VAL A 82 10.61 -7.75 0.50
CA VAL A 82 11.49 -8.26 -0.55
C VAL A 82 12.71 -7.36 -0.72
N THR A 83 12.52 -6.04 -0.76
CA THR A 83 13.61 -5.06 -0.90
C THR A 83 14.58 -5.12 0.29
N LYS A 84 14.07 -5.24 1.52
CA LYS A 84 14.89 -5.43 2.72
C LYS A 84 15.70 -6.73 2.66
N ARG A 85 15.09 -7.83 2.20
CA ARG A 85 15.79 -9.13 2.01
C ARG A 85 16.90 -9.01 0.97
N LEU A 86 16.64 -8.39 -0.18
CA LEU A 86 17.65 -8.17 -1.22
C LEU A 86 18.80 -7.28 -0.73
N ALA A 87 18.50 -6.20 -0.01
CA ALA A 87 19.51 -5.33 0.59
C ALA A 87 20.36 -6.07 1.65
N ALA A 88 19.75 -6.93 2.45
CA ALA A 88 20.46 -7.75 3.45
C ALA A 88 21.43 -8.73 2.78
N TRP A 89 20.99 -9.46 1.74
CA TRP A 89 21.86 -10.32 0.94
C TRP A 89 22.97 -9.55 0.23
N GLY A 90 22.65 -8.37 -0.33
CA GLY A 90 23.64 -7.49 -0.94
C GLY A 90 24.71 -7.05 0.05
N ALA A 91 24.34 -6.68 1.28
CA ALA A 91 25.30 -6.31 2.32
C ALA A 91 26.21 -7.48 2.75
N LEU A 92 25.67 -8.69 2.86
CA LEU A 92 26.46 -9.90 3.19
C LEU A 92 27.54 -10.21 2.14
N ILE A 93 27.31 -9.85 0.87
CA ILE A 93 28.27 -10.00 -0.22
C ILE A 93 29.21 -8.80 -0.31
N ALA A 94 28.67 -7.58 -0.22
CA ALA A 94 29.45 -6.35 -0.42
C ALA A 94 30.57 -6.17 0.62
N VAL A 95 30.33 -6.54 1.88
CA VAL A 95 31.32 -6.39 2.97
C VAL A 95 32.59 -7.22 2.75
N PRO A 96 32.51 -8.55 2.55
CA PRO A 96 33.71 -9.34 2.27
C PRO A 96 34.36 -8.94 0.93
N THR A 97 33.58 -8.59 -0.10
CA THR A 97 34.13 -8.10 -1.36
C THR A 97 34.90 -6.80 -1.20
N PHE A 98 34.41 -5.85 -0.40
CA PHE A 98 35.12 -4.60 -0.12
C PHE A 98 36.44 -4.84 0.61
N ILE A 99 36.42 -5.66 1.66
CA ILE A 99 37.63 -6.00 2.42
C ILE A 99 38.63 -6.75 1.53
N ALA A 100 38.16 -7.71 0.72
CA ALA A 100 38.99 -8.41 -0.25
C ALA A 100 39.56 -7.47 -1.33
N SER A 101 38.80 -6.45 -1.75
CA SER A 101 39.28 -5.43 -2.68
C SER A 101 40.40 -4.59 -2.07
N VAL A 102 40.28 -4.16 -0.81
CA VAL A 102 41.31 -3.36 -0.12
C VAL A 102 42.60 -4.16 0.05
N TYR A 103 42.49 -5.41 0.50
CA TYR A 103 43.64 -6.31 0.67
C TYR A 103 44.18 -6.89 -0.65
N GLY A 104 43.41 -6.82 -1.73
CA GLY A 104 43.83 -7.20 -3.08
C GLY A 104 44.63 -6.12 -3.82
N MET A 105 44.72 -4.91 -3.27
CA MET A 105 45.55 -3.83 -3.82
C MET A 105 47.02 -4.05 -3.47
N ASN A 106 47.90 -4.06 -4.48
CA ASN A 106 49.35 -4.22 -4.34
C ASN A 106 50.03 -2.98 -3.71
N PHE A 107 49.77 -2.69 -2.44
CA PHE A 107 50.52 -1.66 -1.71
C PHE A 107 51.85 -2.23 -1.19
N VAL A 108 52.95 -1.57 -1.57
CA VAL A 108 54.34 -1.96 -1.25
C VAL A 108 54.71 -1.71 0.23
N GLU A 109 53.99 -0.83 0.92
CA GLU A 109 54.16 -0.51 2.35
C GLU A 109 52.83 -0.62 3.10
N MET A 110 52.39 -1.85 3.35
CA MET A 110 51.38 -2.13 4.39
C MET A 110 52.10 -2.59 5.67
N PRO A 111 52.13 -1.80 6.76
CA PRO A 111 52.79 -2.20 8.01
C PRO A 111 52.20 -3.47 8.65
N GLU A 112 50.97 -3.83 8.27
CA GLU A 112 50.25 -5.04 8.66
C GLU A 112 50.83 -6.34 8.05
N LEU A 113 51.53 -6.25 6.90
CA LEU A 113 52.03 -7.41 6.15
C LEU A 113 53.31 -8.02 6.75
N LYS A 114 54.06 -7.24 7.53
CA LYS A 114 55.25 -7.72 8.25
C LYS A 114 54.91 -8.56 9.49
N TRP A 115 53.64 -8.61 9.88
CA TRP A 115 53.16 -9.34 11.05
C TRP A 115 52.53 -10.67 10.60
N THR A 116 53.06 -11.79 11.10
CA THR A 116 52.61 -13.16 10.75
C THR A 116 51.11 -13.40 11.02
N PHE A 117 50.49 -12.58 11.88
CA PHE A 117 49.08 -12.64 12.24
C PHE A 117 48.18 -11.63 11.51
N GLY A 118 48.71 -10.72 10.69
CA GLY A 118 47.91 -9.68 10.01
C GLY A 118 46.86 -10.26 9.06
N TYR A 119 47.26 -11.24 8.24
CA TYR A 119 46.35 -11.90 7.29
C TYR A 119 45.26 -12.76 7.98
N PRO A 120 45.60 -13.62 8.98
CA PRO A 120 44.57 -14.29 9.80
C PRO A 120 43.63 -13.33 10.55
N MET A 121 44.15 -12.21 11.07
CA MET A 121 43.33 -11.22 11.75
C MET A 121 42.35 -10.53 10.79
N ALA A 122 42.77 -10.16 9.58
CA ALA A 122 41.90 -9.57 8.57
C ALA A 122 40.76 -10.52 8.15
N LEU A 123 41.06 -11.81 7.96
CA LEU A 123 40.05 -12.84 7.71
C LEU A 123 39.11 -13.01 8.91
N GLY A 124 39.64 -12.99 10.14
CA GLY A 124 38.85 -13.03 11.36
C GLY A 124 37.92 -11.83 11.50
N LEU A 125 38.39 -10.62 11.19
CA LEU A 125 37.61 -9.40 11.19
C LEU A 125 36.50 -9.44 10.13
N MET A 126 36.82 -9.90 8.92
CA MET A 126 35.87 -10.07 7.82
C MET A 126 34.76 -11.05 8.21
N ALA A 127 35.12 -12.21 8.78
CA ALA A 127 34.18 -13.20 9.28
C ALA A 127 33.33 -12.66 10.45
N ALA A 128 33.93 -11.89 11.37
CA ALA A 128 33.23 -11.29 12.50
C ALA A 128 32.20 -10.24 12.07
N ILE A 129 32.55 -9.36 11.12
CA ILE A 129 31.61 -8.35 10.59
C ILE A 129 30.46 -9.05 9.84
N ASN A 130 30.75 -10.07 9.05
CA ASN A 130 29.72 -10.81 8.31
C ASN A 130 28.79 -11.58 9.26
N ALA A 131 29.34 -12.22 10.29
CA ALA A 131 28.56 -12.88 11.35
C ALA A 131 27.70 -11.87 12.14
N TYR A 132 28.23 -10.69 12.46
CA TYR A 132 27.49 -9.63 13.12
C TYR A 132 26.30 -9.16 12.28
N LEU A 133 26.51 -8.89 10.99
CA LEU A 133 25.45 -8.52 10.05
C LEU A 133 24.40 -9.62 9.91
N TRP A 134 24.83 -10.88 9.79
CA TRP A 134 23.92 -12.01 9.72
C TRP A 134 23.04 -12.15 10.96
N ILE A 135 23.62 -12.05 12.17
CA ILE A 135 22.85 -12.06 13.42
C ILE A 135 21.87 -10.88 13.45
N ARG A 136 22.30 -9.69 13.04
CA ARG A 136 21.47 -8.49 13.12
C ARG A 136 20.30 -8.52 12.13
N PHE A 137 20.53 -8.98 10.90
CA PHE A 137 19.49 -9.14 9.89
C PHE A 137 18.53 -10.29 10.23
N ARG A 138 19.02 -11.40 10.78
CA ARG A 138 18.19 -12.51 11.27
C ARG A 138 17.29 -12.05 12.43
N LYS A 139 17.82 -11.27 13.37
CA LYS A 139 17.00 -10.65 14.44
C LYS A 139 16.00 -9.64 13.91
N ALA A 140 16.27 -8.99 12.78
CA ALA A 140 15.37 -8.04 12.15
C ALA A 140 14.28 -8.70 11.28
N GLY A 141 14.35 -10.02 11.06
CA GLY A 141 13.45 -10.75 10.17
C GLY A 141 13.67 -10.41 8.69
N TRP A 142 14.84 -9.88 8.32
CA TRP A 142 15.19 -9.55 6.93
C TRP A 142 15.90 -10.71 6.22
N LEU A 143 16.10 -11.83 6.94
CA LEU A 143 16.78 -13.06 6.54
C LEU A 143 16.07 -14.23 7.21
#